data_AF-A0A2D8HSH4-F1
#
_entry.id   AF-A0A2D8HSH4-F1
#
_cell.length_a   1.000
_cell.length_b   1.000
_cell.length_c   1.000
_cell.angle_alpha   90.00
_cell.angle_beta   90.00
_cell.angle_gamma   90.00
#
_symmetry.space_group_name_H-M   'P 1'
#
loop_
_entity.id
_entity.type
_entity.pdbx_description
1 polymer ?
#
loop_
_entity_poly.entity_id
_entity_poly.type
_entity_poly.pdbx_seq_one_letter_code
_entity_poly.pdbx_strand_id
1 'polypeptide(L)' 'KHGLSVVNSPGLIDSAYRGELKVVLINTDPTDDYEVSRGDRIAQLVLQRVGGVTWDEVDELSGDDRGGGFGHSGR' A
#
# COMPACT_ATOMS: atom_id res chain seq x y z
N LYS A 1 -12.35 12.61 -8.69
CA LYS A 1 -12.05 11.74 -9.85
C LYS A 1 -12.57 10.35 -9.52
N HIS A 2 -13.74 10.00 -10.06
CA HIS A 2 -14.42 8.67 -10.12
C HIS A 2 -14.46 7.70 -8.92
N GLY A 3 -13.89 8.01 -7.75
CA GLY A 3 -13.93 7.09 -6.60
C GLY A 3 -13.18 5.77 -6.78
N LEU A 4 -12.46 5.57 -7.89
CA LEU A 4 -11.76 4.33 -8.15
C LEU A 4 -10.50 4.22 -7.29
N SER A 5 -10.38 3.11 -6.55
CA SER A 5 -9.24 2.80 -5.69
C SER A 5 -8.87 1.31 -5.79
N VAL A 6 -7.82 0.92 -5.05
CA VAL A 6 -7.36 -0.48 -4.94
C VAL A 6 -7.45 -0.89 -3.47
N VAL A 7 -8.19 -1.97 -3.19
CA VAL A 7 -8.52 -2.38 -1.82
C VAL A 7 -7.27 -2.68 -0.99
N ASN A 8 -6.29 -3.36 -1.59
CA ASN A 8 -5.06 -3.76 -0.91
C ASN A 8 -3.91 -2.78 -1.15
N SER A 9 -4.19 -1.50 -1.44
CA SER A 9 -3.14 -0.52 -1.74
C SER A 9 -2.28 -0.19 -0.51
N PRO A 10 -0.94 -0.17 -0.62
CA PRO A 10 -0.17 -0.61 -1.78
C PRO A 10 -0.13 -2.15 -1.90
N GLY A 11 -0.45 -2.67 -3.08
CA GLY A 11 -0.43 -4.11 -3.34
C GLY A 11 1.01 -4.64 -3.38
N LEU A 12 1.39 -5.44 -2.38
CA LEU A 12 2.72 -6.05 -2.30
C LEU A 12 2.80 -7.32 -3.13
N ILE A 13 3.76 -7.38 -4.06
CA ILE A 13 4.05 -8.55 -4.89
C ILE A 13 5.37 -9.16 -4.44
N ASP A 14 5.34 -10.43 -4.06
CA ASP A 14 6.55 -11.16 -3.66
C ASP A 14 7.50 -11.37 -4.86
N SER A 15 8.80 -11.29 -4.61
CA SER A 15 9.86 -11.52 -5.60
C SER A 15 9.82 -12.90 -6.27
N ALA A 16 9.26 -13.91 -5.61
CA ALA A 16 9.07 -15.26 -6.13
C ALA A 16 7.75 -15.45 -6.89
N TYR A 17 6.84 -14.48 -6.87
CA TYR A 17 5.57 -14.58 -7.56
C TYR A 17 5.76 -14.62 -9.08
N ARG A 18 5.11 -15.57 -9.76
CA ARG A 18 5.17 -15.77 -11.22
C ARG A 18 3.79 -15.83 -11.88
N GLY A 19 2.73 -15.68 -11.09
CA GLY A 19 1.37 -15.64 -11.61
C GLY A 19 1.06 -14.33 -12.31
N GLU A 20 -0.12 -14.28 -12.91
CA GLU A 20 -0.67 -13.05 -13.47
C GLU A 20 -0.90 -12.01 -12.37
N LEU A 21 -0.47 -10.77 -12.61
CA LEU A 21 -0.76 -9.65 -11.72
C LEU A 21 -2.24 -9.26 -11.85
N LYS A 22 -2.94 -9.18 -10.72
CA LYS A 22 -4.33 -8.74 -10.65
C LYS A 22 -4.45 -7.47 -9.80
N VAL A 23 -5.40 -6.62 -10.15
CA VAL A 23 -5.71 -5.38 -9.43
C VAL A 23 -7.08 -5.53 -8.78
N VAL A 24 -7.14 -5.43 -7.45
CA VAL A 24 -8.40 -5.51 -6.69
C VAL A 24 -9.04 -4.13 -6.64
N LEU A 25 -9.68 -3.75 -7.75
CA LEU A 25 -10.35 -2.45 -7.87
C LEU A 25 -11.58 -2.38 -6.96
N ILE A 26 -11.81 -1.20 -6.39
CA ILE A 26 -13.04 -0.83 -5.68
C ILE A 26 -13.49 0.54 -6.16
N ASN A 27 -14.79 0.66 -6.43
CA ASN A 27 -15.44 1.95 -6.59
C ASN A 27 -15.95 2.41 -5.22
N THR A 28 -15.39 3.50 -4.70
CA THR A 28 -15.84 4.14 -3.45
C THR A 28 -16.73 5.36 -3.69
N ASP A 29 -17.07 5.64 -4.95
CA ASP A 29 -18.06 6.67 -5.26
C ASP A 29 -19.44 6.19 -4.76
N PRO A 30 -20.15 6.98 -3.94
CA PRO A 30 -21.44 6.56 -3.39
C PRO A 30 -22.58 6.64 -4.39
N THR A 31 -22.38 7.29 -5.54
CA THR A 31 -23.45 7.68 -6.45
C THR A 31 -23.24 7.25 -7.88
N ASP A 32 -22.00 7.30 -8.38
CA ASP A 32 -21.70 7.07 -9.78
C ASP A 32 -21.01 5.72 -9.99
N ASP A 33 -21.50 4.96 -10.97
CA ASP A 33 -20.81 3.75 -11.44
C ASP A 33 -19.52 4.12 -12.21
N TYR A 34 -18.58 3.18 -12.27
CA TYR A 34 -17.37 3.30 -13.07
C TYR A 34 -17.19 2.10 -14.00
N GLU A 35 -17.23 2.34 -15.30
CA GLU A 35 -16.98 1.33 -16.32
C GLU A 35 -15.49 1.26 -16.66
N VAL A 36 -14.92 0.06 -16.59
CA VAL A 36 -13.54 -0.22 -17.01
C VAL A 36 -13.57 -0.91 -18.37
N SER A 37 -12.87 -0.34 -19.34
CA SER A 37 -12.70 -0.90 -20.67
C SER A 37 -11.33 -1.55 -20.84
N ARG A 38 -11.26 -2.53 -21.74
CA ARG A 38 -9.98 -3.16 -22.09
C ARG A 38 -9.02 -2.12 -22.68
N GLY A 39 -7.83 -2.02 -22.11
CA GLY A 39 -6.80 -1.05 -22.52
C GLY A 39 -6.70 0.15 -21.58
N ASP A 40 -7.65 0.31 -20.66
CA ASP A 40 -7.58 1.36 -19.65
C ASP A 40 -6.39 1.15 -18.72
N ARG A 41 -5.75 2.26 -18.36
CA ARG A 41 -4.67 2.28 -17.37
C ARG A 41 -5.29 2.41 -15.98
N ILE A 42 -5.47 1.28 -15.31
CA ILE A 42 -6.18 1.19 -14.02
C ILE A 42 -5.29 1.15 -12.78
N ALA A 43 -3.97 0.99 -12.95
CA ALA A 43 -3.01 0.94 -11.86
C ALA A 43 -1.61 1.32 -12.37
N GLN A 44 -0.67 1.47 -11.45
CA GLN A 44 0.75 1.64 -11.73
C GLN A 44 1.58 0.65 -10.90
N LEU A 45 2.67 0.16 -11.46
CA LEU A 45 3.63 -0.70 -10.78
C LEU A 45 4.88 0.10 -10.43
N VAL A 46 5.31 0.02 -9.18
CA VAL A 46 6.55 0.64 -8.70
C VAL A 46 7.46 -0.45 -8.16
N LEU A 47 8.70 -0.50 -8.64
CA LEU A 47 9.73 -1.41 -8.15
C LEU A 47 10.57 -0.71 -7.10
N GLN A 48 10.68 -1.30 -5.90
CA GLN A 48 11.50 -0.77 -4.81
C GLN A 48 12.38 -1.86 -4.23
N ARG A 49 13.55 -1.46 -3.71
CA ARG A 49 14.42 -2.35 -2.96
C ARG A 49 13.85 -2.55 -1.56
N VAL A 50 13.67 -3.80 -1.14
CA VAL A 50 13.29 -4.14 0.23
C VAL A 50 14.55 -4.55 0.99
N GLY A 51 14.75 -3.98 2.17
CA GLY A 51 15.88 -4.30 3.05
C GLY A 51 15.61 -5.58 3.85
N GLY A 52 16.63 -6.42 4.03
CA GLY A 52 16.59 -7.50 5.00
C GLY A 52 16.71 -6.96 6.43
N VAL A 53 16.00 -7.56 7.37
CA VAL A 53 16.05 -7.21 8.79
C VAL A 53 16.54 -8.43 9.57
N THR A 54 17.49 -8.20 10.47
CA THR A 54 17.86 -9.16 11.53
C THR A 54 17.35 -8.58 12.84
N TRP A 55 16.59 -9.38 13.59
CA TRP A 55 16.04 -8.96 14.86
C TRP A 55 17.06 -9.17 15.98
N ASP A 56 17.17 -8.19 16.88
CA ASP A 56 17.99 -8.24 18.09
C ASP A 56 17.11 -7.90 19.29
N GLU A 57 16.91 -8.85 20.19
CA GLU A 57 16.00 -8.72 21.33
C GLU A 57 16.72 -8.03 22.49
N VAL A 58 16.11 -6.98 23.04
CA VAL A 58 16.68 -6.15 24.11
C VAL A 58 15.61 -5.82 25.13
N ASP A 59 16.02 -5.64 26.39
CA ASP A 59 15.10 -5.27 27.47
C ASP A 59 14.56 -3.84 27.30
N GLU A 60 15.37 -2.91 26.78
CA GLU A 60 15.01 -1.51 26.57
C GLU A 60 15.66 -0.92 25.29
N LEU A 61 14.92 -0.05 24.58
CA LEU A 61 15.42 0.65 23.39
C LEU A 61 16.27 1.86 23.78
N SER A 62 17.39 2.09 23.08
CA SER A 62 18.25 3.27 23.25
C SER A 62 17.85 4.44 22.32
N GLY A 63 18.01 5.70 22.75
CA GLY A 63 17.85 6.90 21.91
C GLY A 63 16.91 7.96 22.49
N ASP A 64 16.70 9.06 21.76
CA ASP A 64 15.71 10.08 22.12
C ASP A 64 14.27 9.61 21.82
N ASP A 65 13.33 9.92 22.70
CA ASP A 65 11.94 9.48 22.59
C ASP A 65 11.20 10.20 21.44
N ARG A 66 11.02 9.47 20.32
CA ARG A 66 10.01 9.69 19.29
C ARG A 66 8.61 9.94 19.89
N GLY A 67 8.20 8.99 20.73
CA GLY A 67 6.82 8.73 21.08
C GLY A 67 5.86 8.74 19.86
N GLY A 68 4.58 8.50 20.13
CA GLY A 68 3.49 8.95 19.26
C GLY A 68 3.29 8.25 17.90
N GLY A 69 2.03 8.16 17.50
CA GLY A 69 1.55 7.70 16.18
C GLY A 69 0.22 8.37 15.84
N PHE A 70 -0.42 8.00 14.73
CA PHE A 70 -1.79 8.46 14.41
C PHE A 70 -2.01 9.99 14.41
N GLY A 71 -1.01 10.77 13.98
CA GLY A 71 -1.13 12.23 13.97
C GLY A 71 -0.72 12.91 15.28
N HIS A 72 0.04 12.24 16.14
CA HIS A 72 0.57 12.75 17.41
C HIS A 72 1.18 14.18 17.38
N SER A 73 1.79 14.59 16.26
CA SER A 73 2.37 15.94 16.14
C SER A 73 1.35 17.06 15.89
N GLY A 74 0.05 16.74 15.78
CA GLY A 74 -1.00 17.69 15.39
C GLY A 74 -0.78 18.27 13.99
N ARG A 75 -1.63 19.15 13.44
CA ARG A 75 -2.62 20.08 14.04
C ARG A 75 -3.79 19.46 14.78
#